data_AF-A0A0K9YQ24-F1
#
_entry.id   AF-A0A0K9YQ24-F1
#
_cell.length_a   1.000
_cell.length_b   1.000
_cell.length_c   1.000
_cell.angle_alpha   90.00
_cell.angle_beta   90.00
_cell.angle_gamma   90.00
#
_symmetry.space_group_name_H-M   'P 1'
#
loop_
_entity.id
_entity.type
_entity.pdbx_description
1 polymer ?
#
loop_
_entity_poly.entity_id
_entity_poly.type
_entity_poly.pdbx_seq_one_letter_code
_entity_poly.pdbx_strand_id
1 'polypeptide(L)'
;MNHNEASALKKPSAVTFVQVLMYFTAVINVVNGFLSFGSTGLFKKTLCIAMILVGCAAVYVAARLNKPSESNRRAAIVLSGILIAFRIVEFAVWYDIGFLMGMILPVFVIWRLNRSEARSWFR
;
A
#
# COMPACT_ATOMS: atom_id res chain seq x y z
N MET A 1 -34.63 -16.25 -23.91
CA MET A 1 -33.31 -15.74 -24.33
C MET A 1 -32.70 -15.05 -23.11
N ASN A 2 -31.53 -15.50 -22.66
CA ASN A 2 -31.03 -15.33 -21.29
C ASN A 2 -30.83 -13.88 -20.82
N HIS A 3 -31.55 -13.50 -19.76
CA HIS A 3 -31.30 -12.32 -18.91
C HIS A 3 -30.13 -12.55 -17.93
N ASN A 4 -28.93 -12.81 -18.45
CA ASN A 4 -27.73 -12.77 -17.63
C ASN A 4 -26.73 -11.84 -18.29
N GLU A 5 -27.10 -10.55 -18.33
CA GLU A 5 -26.13 -9.48 -18.28
C GLU A 5 -25.39 -9.60 -16.94
N ALA A 6 -24.41 -10.49 -16.89
CA ALA A 6 -23.26 -10.29 -16.02
C ALA A 6 -22.57 -9.03 -16.54
N SER A 7 -23.15 -7.87 -16.24
CA SER A 7 -22.48 -6.59 -16.33
C SER A 7 -21.22 -6.75 -15.48
N ALA A 8 -20.09 -7.06 -16.14
CA ALA A 8 -18.78 -7.05 -15.54
C ALA A 8 -18.61 -5.63 -15.02
N LEU A 9 -18.94 -5.45 -13.75
CA LEU A 9 -19.03 -4.18 -13.05
C LEU A 9 -17.64 -3.55 -13.21
N LYS A 10 -17.53 -2.60 -14.14
CA LYS A 10 -16.24 -2.08 -14.58
C LYS A 10 -15.53 -1.50 -13.37
N LYS A 11 -14.37 -2.06 -13.05
CA LYS A 11 -13.59 -1.62 -11.89
C LYS A 11 -13.40 -0.09 -11.92
N PRO A 12 -13.73 0.63 -10.84
CA PRO A 12 -13.58 2.08 -10.82
C PRO A 12 -12.13 2.48 -11.01
N SER A 13 -11.91 3.59 -11.73
CA SER A 13 -10.57 4.16 -11.93
C SER A 13 -9.90 4.47 -10.59
N ALA A 14 -10.68 4.83 -9.58
CA ALA A 14 -10.23 5.00 -8.19
C ALA A 14 -9.46 3.80 -7.65
N VAL A 15 -9.99 2.59 -7.85
CA VAL A 15 -9.45 1.37 -7.28
C VAL A 15 -8.21 0.93 -8.04
N THR A 16 -8.22 1.10 -9.36
CA THR A 16 -7.04 0.86 -10.21
C THR A 16 -5.91 1.81 -9.84
N PHE A 17 -6.21 3.10 -9.63
CA PHE A 17 -5.23 4.09 -9.18
C PHE A 17 -4.61 3.71 -7.83
N VAL A 18 -5.43 3.31 -6.86
CA VAL A 18 -4.95 2.83 -5.55
C VAL A 18 -4.03 1.60 -5.69
N GLN A 19 -4.37 0.66 -6.56
CA GLN A 19 -3.50 -0.50 -6.81
C GLN A 19 -2.14 -0.09 -7.33
N VAL A 20 -2.11 0.82 -8.30
CA VAL A 20 -0.86 1.33 -8.87
C VAL A 20 -0.01 1.97 -7.77
N LEU A 21 -0.59 2.80 -6.92
CA LEU A 21 0.12 3.40 -5.77
C LEU A 21 0.64 2.35 -4.78
N MET A 22 -0.13 1.32 -4.49
CA MET A 22 0.28 0.23 -3.60
C MET A 22 1.43 -0.58 -4.20
N TYR A 23 1.43 -0.84 -5.52
CA TYR A 23 2.54 -1.49 -6.20
C TYR A 23 3.81 -0.64 -6.19
N PHE A 24 3.71 0.67 -6.46
CA PHE A 24 4.86 1.57 -6.33
C PHE A 24 5.41 1.57 -4.91
N THR A 25 4.53 1.62 -3.91
CA THR A 25 4.93 1.56 -2.49
C THR A 25 5.66 0.25 -2.18
N ALA A 26 5.18 -0.87 -2.71
CA ALA A 26 5.82 -2.16 -2.55
C ALA A 26 7.24 -2.18 -3.13
N VAL A 27 7.40 -1.72 -4.38
CA VAL A 27 8.72 -1.66 -5.03
C VAL A 27 9.68 -0.79 -4.24
N ILE A 28 9.27 0.42 -3.87
CA ILE A 28 10.11 1.35 -3.10
C ILE A 28 10.53 0.71 -1.76
N ASN A 29 9.60 0.06 -1.05
CA ASN A 29 9.91 -0.60 0.22
C ASN A 29 10.90 -1.74 0.09
N VAL A 30 10.69 -2.62 -0.89
CA VAL A 30 11.56 -3.77 -1.10
C VAL A 30 12.96 -3.30 -1.50
N VAL A 31 13.06 -2.36 -2.45
CA VAL A 31 14.34 -1.79 -2.89
C VAL A 31 15.06 -1.10 -1.71
N ASN A 32 14.37 -0.26 -0.95
CA ASN A 32 14.97 0.43 0.19
C ASN A 32 15.43 -0.56 1.28
N GLY A 33 14.67 -1.62 1.53
CA GLY A 33 15.04 -2.68 2.47
C GLY A 33 16.31 -3.42 2.02
N PHE A 34 16.44 -3.73 0.72
CA PHE A 34 17.65 -4.35 0.17
C PHE A 34 18.86 -3.41 0.23
N LEU A 35 18.71 -2.15 -0.17
CA LEU A 35 19.80 -1.16 -0.13
C LEU A 35 20.29 -0.90 1.30
N SER A 36 19.38 -0.94 2.27
CA SER A 36 19.69 -0.68 3.69
C SER A 36 20.30 -1.89 4.41
N PHE A 37 20.29 -3.08 3.81
CA PHE A 37 20.76 -4.32 4.42
C PHE A 37 22.26 -4.31 4.77
N GLY A 38 23.05 -3.48 4.07
CA GLY A 38 24.48 -3.28 4.35
C GLY A 38 24.78 -2.46 5.62
N SER A 39 23.77 -1.91 6.30
CA SER A 39 23.98 -1.07 7.48
C SER A 39 24.42 -1.86 8.71
N THR A 40 25.35 -1.27 9.49
CA THR A 40 25.81 -1.83 10.76
C THR A 40 24.81 -1.48 11.86
N GLY A 41 24.27 -2.50 12.53
CA GLY A 41 23.32 -2.36 13.65
C GLY A 41 22.14 -3.33 13.54
N LEU A 42 21.88 -4.05 14.64
CA LEU A 42 20.79 -5.03 14.72
C LEU A 42 19.43 -4.38 14.39
N PHE A 43 19.17 -3.20 14.97
CA PHE A 43 17.91 -2.47 14.78
C PHE A 43 17.65 -2.10 13.31
N LYS A 44 18.67 -1.61 12.61
CA LYS A 44 18.56 -1.26 11.18
C LYS A 44 18.31 -2.50 10.33
N LYS A 45 18.97 -3.63 10.63
CA LYS A 45 18.71 -4.90 9.93
C LYS A 45 17.29 -5.41 10.13
N THR A 46 16.76 -5.38 11.36
CA THR A 46 15.36 -5.74 11.63
C THR A 46 14.40 -4.85 10.85
N LEU A 47 14.68 -3.55 10.78
CA LEU A 47 13.87 -2.60 10.03
C LEU A 47 13.92 -2.89 8.51
N CYS A 48 15.09 -3.25 7.95
CA CYS A 48 15.20 -3.67 6.56
C CYS A 48 14.31 -4.89 6.24
N ILE A 49 14.33 -5.91 7.10
CA ILE A 49 13.49 -7.10 6.93
C ILE A 49 12.02 -6.70 6.99
N ALA A 50 11.64 -5.86 7.95
CA ALA A 50 10.27 -5.38 8.07
C ALA A 50 9.81 -4.58 6.83
N MET A 51 10.68 -3.75 6.24
CA MET A 51 10.38 -3.03 4.98
C MET A 51 10.07 -4.00 3.84
N ILE A 52 10.87 -5.06 3.69
CA ILE A 52 10.65 -6.09 2.66
C ILE A 52 9.31 -6.80 2.90
N LEU A 53 9.04 -7.21 4.13
CA LEU A 53 7.78 -7.89 4.49
C LEU A 53 6.56 -7.01 4.25
N VAL A 54 6.62 -5.73 4.64
CA VAL A 54 5.54 -4.77 4.41
C VAL A 54 5.38 -4.48 2.91
N GLY A 55 6.48 -4.45 2.15
CA GLY A 55 6.45 -4.38 0.69
C GLY A 55 5.70 -5.56 0.06
N CYS A 56 6.01 -6.79 0.48
CA CYS A 56 5.27 -7.99 0.05
C CYS A 56 3.79 -7.95 0.44
N ALA A 57 3.48 -7.48 1.65
CA ALA A 57 2.10 -7.28 2.09
C ALA A 57 1.36 -6.27 1.21
N ALA A 58 2.02 -5.20 0.75
CA ALA A 58 1.44 -4.21 -0.16
C ALA A 58 1.09 -4.82 -1.53
N VAL A 59 1.95 -5.69 -2.09
CA VAL A 59 1.63 -6.44 -3.31
C VAL A 59 0.40 -7.32 -3.11
N TYR A 60 0.35 -8.08 -2.00
CA TYR A 60 -0.77 -8.96 -1.69
C TYR A 60 -2.08 -8.19 -1.56
N VAL A 61 -2.09 -7.10 -0.79
CA VAL A 61 -3.28 -6.27 -0.60
C VAL A 61 -3.70 -5.60 -1.90
N ALA A 62 -2.76 -5.10 -2.71
CA ALA A 62 -3.06 -4.52 -4.02
C ALA A 62 -3.76 -5.54 -4.93
N ALA A 63 -3.27 -6.77 -5.00
CA ALA A 63 -3.89 -7.83 -5.80
C ALA A 63 -5.33 -8.14 -5.33
N ARG A 64 -5.59 -8.07 -4.02
CA ARG A 64 -6.91 -8.32 -3.41
C ARG A 64 -7.93 -7.21 -3.68
N LEU A 65 -7.51 -5.99 -4.02
CA LEU A 65 -8.42 -4.89 -4.40
C LEU A 65 -9.21 -5.16 -5.69
N ASN A 66 -8.87 -6.20 -6.46
CA ASN A 66 -9.69 -6.67 -7.58
C ASN A 66 -11.02 -7.29 -7.13
N LYS A 67 -11.11 -7.74 -5.87
CA LYS A 67 -12.31 -8.37 -5.31
C LYS A 67 -13.09 -7.33 -4.49
N PRO A 68 -14.33 -6.99 -4.89
CA PRO A 68 -15.16 -6.01 -4.18
C PRO A 68 -15.58 -6.58 -2.81
N SER A 69 -14.83 -6.22 -1.78
CA SER A 69 -15.13 -6.56 -0.39
C SER A 69 -14.65 -5.45 0.54
N GLU A 70 -15.50 -5.05 1.47
CA GLU A 70 -15.20 -4.08 2.53
C GLU A 70 -13.94 -4.45 3.32
N SER A 71 -13.70 -5.75 3.53
CA SER A 71 -12.49 -6.26 4.19
C SER A 71 -11.22 -5.89 3.43
N ASN A 72 -11.25 -5.95 2.09
CA ASN A 72 -10.08 -5.61 1.27
C ASN A 72 -9.81 -4.10 1.31
N ARG A 73 -10.86 -3.27 1.33
CA ARG A 73 -10.72 -1.82 1.52
C ARG A 73 -10.08 -1.50 2.87
N ARG A 74 -10.60 -2.09 3.95
CA ARG A 74 -10.07 -1.89 5.31
C ARG A 74 -8.62 -2.34 5.41
N ALA A 75 -8.28 -3.50 4.83
CA ALA A 75 -6.90 -3.99 4.80
C ALA A 75 -5.94 -2.99 4.12
N ALA A 76 -6.34 -2.40 2.99
CA ALA A 76 -5.53 -1.38 2.30
C ALA A 76 -5.37 -0.09 3.11
N ILE A 77 -6.42 0.36 3.80
CA ILE A 77 -6.36 1.54 4.68
C ILE A 77 -5.44 1.27 5.88
N VAL A 78 -5.60 0.13 6.55
CA VAL A 78 -4.77 -0.25 7.71
C VAL A 78 -3.31 -0.38 7.29
N LEU A 79 -3.04 -1.08 6.19
CA LEU A 79 -1.68 -1.23 5.67
C LEU A 79 -1.06 0.13 5.30
N SER A 80 -1.85 1.05 4.75
CA SER A 80 -1.38 2.42 4.49
C SER A 80 -1.03 3.18 5.77
N GLY A 81 -1.80 3.00 6.84
CA GLY A 81 -1.46 3.53 8.17
C GLY A 81 -0.15 2.95 8.71
N ILE A 82 0.05 1.63 8.60
CA ILE A 82 1.31 0.96 8.97
C ILE A 82 2.48 1.54 8.16
N LEU A 83 2.31 1.68 6.84
CA LEU A 83 3.32 2.26 5.96
C LEU A 83 3.73 3.67 6.40
N ILE A 84 2.78 4.52 6.77
CA ILE A 84 3.07 5.88 7.28
C ILE A 84 3.89 5.80 8.58
N ALA A 85 3.49 4.95 9.53
CA ALA A 85 4.23 4.78 10.78
C ALA A 85 5.67 4.30 10.52
N PHE A 86 5.85 3.36 9.60
CA PHE A 86 7.16 2.88 9.19
C PHE A 86 8.03 4.00 8.60
N ARG A 87 7.48 4.88 7.77
CA ARG A 87 8.24 6.03 7.23
C ARG A 87 8.74 6.98 8.31
N ILE A 88 7.95 7.21 9.36
CA ILE A 88 8.36 8.06 10.48
C ILE A 88 9.51 7.39 11.24
N VAL A 89 9.42 6.07 11.49
CA VAL A 89 10.50 5.30 12.12
C VAL A 89 11.76 5.31 11.27
N GLU A 90 11.65 5.09 9.96
CA GLU A 90 12.78 5.15 9.03
C GLU A 90 13.45 6.53 9.05
N PHE A 91 12.66 7.61 8.98
CA PHE A 91 13.18 8.97 9.13
C PHE A 91 13.95 9.15 10.44
N ALA A 92 13.41 8.69 11.57
CA ALA A 92 14.08 8.82 12.87
C ALA A 92 15.42 8.05 12.95
N VAL A 93 15.57 6.99 12.17
CA VAL A 93 16.73 6.08 12.21
C VAL A 93 17.85 6.51 11.26
N TRP A 94 17.48 7.01 10.09
CA TRP A 94 18.42 7.40 9.03
C TRP A 94 18.51 8.92 8.83
N TYR A 95 17.62 9.72 9.43
CA TYR A 95 17.52 11.18 9.29
C TYR A 95 17.40 11.68 7.84
N ASP A 96 16.86 10.84 6.95
CA ASP A 96 16.70 11.13 5.53
C ASP A 96 15.26 11.56 5.21
N ILE A 97 15.12 12.79 4.72
CA ILE A 97 13.82 13.39 4.39
C ILE A 97 13.07 12.66 3.26
N GLY A 98 13.79 11.88 2.43
CA GLY A 98 13.21 11.02 1.41
C GLY A 98 12.24 9.99 1.99
N PHE A 99 12.45 9.51 3.22
CA PHE A 99 11.50 8.63 3.90
C PHE A 99 10.17 9.34 4.22
N LEU A 100 10.22 10.61 4.62
CA LEU A 100 9.01 11.40 4.87
C LEU A 100 8.23 11.66 3.58
N MET A 101 8.93 11.93 2.47
CA MET A 101 8.31 12.00 1.14
C MET A 101 7.62 10.68 0.76
N GLY A 102 8.15 9.55 1.22
CA GLY A 102 7.54 8.23 1.09
C GLY A 102 6.17 8.07 1.76
N MET A 103 5.74 9.00 2.63
CA MET A 103 4.39 9.01 3.22
C MET A 103 3.31 9.51 2.25
N ILE A 104 3.69 10.20 1.18
CA ILE A 104 2.73 10.79 0.24
C ILE A 104 1.85 9.69 -0.39
N LEU A 105 2.46 8.60 -0.87
CA LEU A 105 1.73 7.50 -1.51
C LEU A 105 0.65 6.88 -0.61
N PRO A 106 0.94 6.41 0.62
CA PRO A 106 -0.08 5.83 1.49
C PRO A 106 -1.15 6.84 1.92
N VAL A 107 -0.82 8.12 2.08
CA VAL A 107 -1.83 9.17 2.34
C VAL A 107 -2.81 9.29 1.16
N PHE A 108 -2.30 9.31 -0.07
CA PHE A 108 -3.14 9.33 -1.27
C PHE A 108 -4.02 8.07 -1.40
N VAL A 109 -3.50 6.89 -1.01
CA VAL A 109 -4.29 5.65 -0.98
C VAL A 109 -5.49 5.79 -0.03
N ILE A 110 -5.26 6.23 1.21
CA ILE A 110 -6.34 6.41 2.21
C ILE A 110 -7.37 7.42 1.70
N TRP A 111 -6.90 8.55 1.18
CA TRP A 111 -7.78 9.59 0.64
C TRP A 111 -8.64 9.07 -0.52
N ARG A 112 -8.04 8.35 -1.48
CA ARG A 112 -8.78 7.86 -2.65
C ARG A 112 -9.77 6.74 -2.30
N LEU A 113 -9.41 5.85 -1.37
CA LEU A 113 -10.31 4.78 -0.90
C LEU A 113 -11.50 5.30 -0.08
N ASN A 114 -11.40 6.50 0.49
CA ASN A 114 -12.49 7.14 1.23
C ASN A 114 -13.50 7.90 0.36
N ARG A 115 -13.24 8.06 -0.94
CA ARG A 115 -14.20 8.67 -1.88
C ARG A 115 -15.43 7.78 -2.07
N SER A 116 -16.59 8.40 -2.32
CA SER A 116 -17.87 7.72 -2.56
C SER A 116 -17.78 6.63 -3.64
N GLU A 117 -17.11 6.94 -4.75
CA GLU A 117 -16.86 6.02 -5.88
C GLU A 117 -16.14 4.73 -5.47
N ALA A 118 -15.08 4.85 -4.66
CA ALA A 118 -14.35 3.68 -4.17
C ALA A 118 -15.17 2.93 -3.11
N ARG A 119 -15.87 3.67 -2.23
CA ARG A 119 -16.72 3.06 -1.21
C ARG A 119 -17.86 2.24 -1.81
N SER A 120 -18.50 2.70 -2.88
CA SER A 120 -19.59 1.96 -3.55
C SER A 120 -19.12 0.67 -4.20
N TRP A 121 -17.86 0.57 -4.62
CA TRP A 121 -17.28 -0.66 -5.14
C TRP A 121 -17.04 -1.74 -4.08
N PHE A 122 -16.77 -1.33 -2.84
CA PHE A 122 -16.44 -2.25 -1.75
C PHE A 122 -17.63 -2.53 -0.80
N ARG A 123 -18.83 -2.03 -1.11
CA ARG A 123 -20.06 -2.25 -0.35
C ARG A 123 -20.67 -3.62 -0.63
#